data_AF-A0A7S3FLK5-F1
#
_entry.id   AF-A0A7S3FLK5-F1
#
_cell.length_a   1.000
_cell.length_b   1.000
_cell.length_c   1.000
_cell.angle_alpha   90.00
_cell.angle_beta   90.00
_cell.angle_gamma   90.00
#
_symmetry.space_group_name_H-M   'P 1'
#
loop_
_entity.id
_entity.type
_entity.pdbx_description
1 polymer ?
#
loop_
_entity_poly.entity_id
_entity_poly.type
_entity_poly.pdbx_seq_one_letter_code
_entity_poly.pdbx_strand_id
1 'polypeptide(L)'
;AAATSLSAATGRRVRGVAGRMTAARGAIHAASAVLAVLYSRFAVFDVLSAALDRRPGEALLLGSLIAASALACVPLVRRHFPHSRPARRLLVAAIASGIVVALVAPPLPVSGGSRCPRLPFGLCPRLWDSDHRPEHEVDDVAIYGDLAGRREHWPRWLLVCSVVSGLAGLGGSSVAARLALALCSGAGIGAYVSLEVFPGYAAMQAAVGLATCLCLAVLAVVHAPGLAPAATPAFSALVALLPLSLLLTFAWPPPAPWAEDAASPDPRLHVDAERDAGTDARAGVLVIHCCYALAVAFSAKLRRRRKGRTQVGGGPSASDGAASRIGNVATVEAFLLCLSLFRDAGPLGRAYSVFALCPVLLLLNLSEGRRYAPVAASVPLVLTATAFAEVFAGGTGARGAIGNLLGILVTLPNHLEFVKFLWAGGRRRAGGLGSAQVLVVGTPLNLVAILVTTLDSVRAQALAGIAFATVQYFGERGVRRKGMMVL
;
A
#
# COMPACT_ATOMS: atom_id res chain seq x y z
N ALA A 1 -63.09 25.07 19.43
CA ALA A 1 -62.71 26.23 20.27
C ALA A 1 -61.36 25.93 20.91
N ALA A 2 -60.41 26.86 20.73
CA ALA A 2 -59.08 26.96 21.35
C ALA A 2 -58.10 25.77 21.15
N ALA A 3 -57.17 25.93 20.19
CA ALA A 3 -55.74 25.50 20.25
C ALA A 3 -55.09 25.17 18.87
N THR A 4 -55.55 25.73 17.75
CA THR A 4 -54.93 25.51 16.42
C THR A 4 -54.72 26.78 15.61
N SER A 5 -54.40 27.91 16.26
CA SER A 5 -54.13 29.17 15.56
C SER A 5 -53.08 30.03 16.28
N LEU A 6 -51.83 29.56 16.34
CA LEU A 6 -50.67 30.40 16.66
C LEU A 6 -49.38 29.73 16.17
N SER A 7 -49.26 29.55 14.84
CA SER A 7 -48.01 29.11 14.19
C SER A 7 -47.73 29.87 12.88
N ALA A 8 -48.05 31.17 12.84
CA ALA A 8 -47.88 31.98 11.63
C ALA A 8 -47.34 33.40 11.86
N ALA A 9 -46.77 33.71 13.03
CA ALA A 9 -46.28 35.06 13.31
C ALA A 9 -44.99 35.07 14.13
N THR A 10 -43.91 34.52 13.56
CA THR A 10 -42.51 34.91 13.88
C THR A 10 -41.57 34.34 12.82
N GLY A 11 -41.89 34.60 11.55
CA GLY A 11 -41.00 34.36 10.41
C GLY A 11 -39.85 35.37 10.33
N ARG A 12 -39.25 35.79 11.45
CA ARG A 12 -37.94 36.44 11.42
C ARG A 12 -36.92 35.32 11.54
N ARG A 13 -36.52 34.74 10.39
CA ARG A 13 -35.18 34.17 10.28
C ARG A 13 -34.23 35.33 10.56
N VAL A 14 -33.89 35.53 11.83
CA VAL A 14 -32.66 36.20 12.21
C VAL A 14 -31.59 35.35 11.55
N ARG A 15 -31.19 35.73 10.33
CA ARG A 15 -29.89 35.36 9.79
C ARG A 15 -28.93 35.99 10.80
N GLY A 16 -28.64 35.24 11.85
CA GLY A 16 -27.64 35.61 12.83
C GLY A 16 -26.41 35.92 12.00
N VAL A 17 -26.01 37.20 12.01
CA VAL A 17 -24.72 37.60 11.51
C VAL A 17 -23.75 36.76 12.33
N ALA A 18 -23.24 35.68 11.72
CA ALA A 18 -22.36 34.75 12.39
C ALA A 18 -21.16 35.57 12.86
N GLY A 19 -21.14 35.90 14.15
CA GLY A 19 -20.11 36.74 14.74
C GLY A 19 -18.78 36.06 14.44
N ARG A 20 -17.92 36.73 13.66
CA ARG A 20 -16.57 36.23 13.39
C ARG A 20 -15.85 36.17 14.72
N MET A 21 -15.72 34.96 15.26
CA MET A 21 -15.01 34.74 16.51
C MET A 21 -13.50 34.80 16.23
N THR A 22 -12.76 35.48 17.11
CA THR A 22 -11.30 35.53 17.02
C THR A 22 -10.70 34.14 17.25
N ALA A 23 -9.53 33.88 16.65
CA ALA A 23 -8.86 32.58 16.78
C ALA A 23 -8.55 32.22 18.24
N ALA A 24 -8.18 33.21 19.07
CA ALA A 24 -7.93 33.01 20.50
C ALA A 24 -9.18 32.55 21.26
N ARG A 25 -10.34 33.18 21.04
CA ARG A 25 -11.61 32.74 21.64
C ARG A 25 -12.02 31.35 21.13
N GLY A 26 -11.78 31.07 19.85
CA GLY A 26 -11.93 29.74 19.28
C GLY A 26 -11.08 28.68 19.98
N ALA A 27 -9.81 28.99 20.25
CA ALA A 27 -8.90 28.10 20.97
C ALA A 27 -9.37 27.84 22.41
N ILE A 28 -9.88 28.87 23.11
CA ILE A 28 -10.43 28.72 24.46
C ILE A 28 -11.65 27.78 24.47
N HIS A 29 -12.58 27.95 23.52
CA HIS A 29 -13.74 27.04 23.42
C HIS A 29 -13.34 25.60 23.05
N ALA A 30 -12.34 25.43 22.19
CA ALA A 30 -11.78 24.12 21.89
C ALA A 30 -11.13 23.49 23.14
N ALA A 31 -10.35 24.26 23.89
CA ALA A 31 -9.74 23.80 25.15
C ALA A 31 -10.81 23.41 26.18
N SER A 32 -11.89 24.18 26.32
CA SER A 32 -12.99 23.80 27.21
C SER A 32 -13.69 22.52 26.78
N ALA A 33 -13.83 22.28 25.47
CA ALA A 33 -14.41 21.04 24.96
C ALA A 33 -13.50 19.83 25.24
N VAL A 34 -12.19 19.98 25.05
CA VAL A 34 -11.20 18.94 25.40
C VAL A 34 -11.24 18.63 26.90
N LEU A 35 -11.24 19.66 27.76
CA LEU A 35 -11.33 19.49 29.21
C LEU A 35 -12.62 18.80 29.64
N ALA A 36 -13.76 19.15 29.02
CA ALA A 36 -15.03 18.49 29.29
C ALA A 36 -14.99 17.00 28.92
N VAL A 37 -14.39 16.66 27.76
CA VAL A 37 -14.23 15.26 27.34
C VAL A 37 -13.30 14.50 28.30
N LEU A 38 -12.18 15.09 28.70
CA LEU A 38 -11.25 14.51 29.68
C LEU A 38 -11.90 14.31 31.06
N TYR A 39 -12.79 15.21 31.47
CA TYR A 39 -13.59 15.05 32.69
C TYR A 39 -14.57 13.87 32.55
N SER A 40 -15.21 13.72 31.38
CA SER A 40 -16.13 12.61 31.07
C SER A 40 -15.45 11.27 30.69
N ARG A 41 -14.14 11.13 30.88
CA ARG A 41 -13.38 9.97 30.36
C ARG A 41 -13.87 8.61 30.87
N PHE A 42 -14.38 8.54 32.10
CA PHE A 42 -14.94 7.30 32.67
C PHE A 42 -16.26 6.92 31.99
N ALA A 43 -17.11 7.89 31.66
CA ALA A 43 -18.30 7.62 30.86
C ALA A 43 -17.95 7.11 29.45
N VAL A 44 -16.86 7.60 28.85
CA VAL A 44 -16.36 7.05 27.58
C VAL A 44 -15.91 5.60 27.74
N PHE A 45 -15.24 5.27 28.84
CA PHE A 45 -14.87 3.88 29.17
C PHE A 45 -16.11 2.99 29.31
N ASP A 46 -17.14 3.43 30.03
CA ASP A 46 -18.37 2.65 30.24
C ASP A 46 -19.10 2.38 28.93
N VAL A 47 -19.22 3.41 28.08
CA VAL A 47 -19.84 3.28 26.75
C VAL A 47 -19.06 2.30 25.87
N LEU A 48 -17.72 2.37 25.87
CA LEU A 48 -16.90 1.43 25.11
C LEU A 48 -17.00 0.00 25.66
N SER A 49 -16.98 -0.15 26.99
CA SER A 49 -17.08 -1.45 27.63
C SER A 49 -18.42 -2.11 27.33
N ALA A 50 -19.51 -1.34 27.41
CA ALA A 50 -20.84 -1.81 27.05
C ALA A 50 -20.97 -2.15 25.56
N ALA A 51 -20.30 -1.41 24.67
CA ALA A 51 -20.33 -1.66 23.23
C ALA A 51 -19.51 -2.88 22.79
N LEU A 52 -18.42 -3.17 23.49
CA LEU A 52 -17.50 -4.27 23.16
C LEU A 52 -17.79 -5.56 23.92
N ASP A 53 -18.64 -5.49 24.94
CA ASP A 53 -18.89 -6.57 25.91
C ASP A 53 -17.60 -7.09 26.57
N ARG A 54 -16.58 -6.23 26.66
CA ARG A 54 -15.28 -6.48 27.29
C ARG A 54 -14.62 -5.16 27.66
N ARG A 55 -13.58 -5.21 28.49
CA ARG A 55 -12.81 -4.02 28.84
C ARG A 55 -12.11 -3.47 27.59
N PRO A 56 -12.16 -2.15 27.34
CA PRO A 56 -11.43 -1.56 26.23
C PRO A 56 -9.93 -1.61 26.49
N GLY A 57 -9.16 -1.84 25.43
CA GLY A 57 -7.70 -1.69 25.48
C GLY A 57 -7.30 -0.22 25.68
N GLU A 58 -6.13 0.00 26.26
CA GLU A 58 -5.57 1.32 26.57
C GLU A 58 -5.60 2.30 25.40
N ALA A 59 -5.11 1.86 24.25
CA ALA A 59 -5.03 2.67 23.06
C ALA A 59 -6.40 2.95 22.42
N LEU A 60 -7.34 2.02 22.53
CA LEU A 60 -8.71 2.23 22.08
C LEU A 60 -9.37 3.34 22.91
N LEU A 61 -9.18 3.31 24.23
CA LEU A 61 -9.67 4.37 25.11
C LEU A 61 -9.00 5.71 24.77
N LEU A 62 -7.67 5.79 24.71
CA LEU A 62 -6.97 7.04 24.37
C LEU A 62 -7.39 7.58 22.99
N GLY A 63 -7.44 6.71 21.98
CA GLY A 63 -7.85 7.07 20.62
C GLY A 63 -9.29 7.58 20.57
N SER A 64 -10.19 6.95 21.32
CA SER A 64 -11.58 7.40 21.44
C SER A 64 -11.71 8.77 22.13
N LEU A 65 -10.90 9.06 23.16
CA LEU A 65 -10.88 10.35 23.84
C LEU A 65 -10.39 11.47 22.92
N ILE A 66 -9.35 11.20 22.12
CA ILE A 66 -8.85 12.13 21.10
C ILE A 66 -9.93 12.38 20.04
N ALA A 67 -10.56 11.32 19.53
CA ALA A 67 -11.61 11.42 18.52
C ALA A 67 -12.85 12.17 19.06
N ALA A 68 -13.29 11.87 20.28
CA ALA A 68 -14.40 12.54 20.95
C ALA A 68 -14.12 14.04 21.19
N SER A 69 -12.90 14.36 21.63
CA SER A 69 -12.45 15.76 21.79
C SER A 69 -12.51 16.53 20.48
N ALA A 70 -12.07 15.91 19.38
CA ALA A 70 -12.16 16.51 18.05
C ALA A 70 -13.62 16.62 17.58
N LEU A 71 -14.44 15.59 17.77
CA LEU A 71 -15.87 15.60 17.42
C LEU A 71 -16.63 16.70 18.17
N ALA A 72 -16.32 16.95 19.45
CA ALA A 72 -16.89 18.04 20.24
C ALA A 72 -16.58 19.42 19.64
N CYS A 73 -15.46 19.56 18.91
CA CYS A 73 -15.09 20.80 18.22
C CYS A 73 -15.77 20.99 16.85
N VAL A 74 -16.47 19.99 16.30
CA VAL A 74 -17.18 20.09 15.01
C VAL A 74 -18.16 21.27 14.93
N PRO A 75 -19.10 21.46 15.88
CA PRO A 75 -20.06 22.58 15.80
C PRO A 75 -19.36 23.94 15.85
N LEU A 76 -18.26 24.06 16.61
CA LEU A 76 -17.45 25.26 16.71
C LEU A 76 -16.86 25.65 15.34
N VAL A 77 -16.20 24.70 14.68
CA VAL A 77 -15.58 24.90 13.36
C VAL A 77 -16.63 25.15 12.28
N ARG A 78 -17.75 24.41 12.29
CA ARG A 78 -18.84 24.57 11.31
C ARG A 78 -19.51 25.94 11.39
N ARG A 79 -19.74 26.46 12.60
CA ARG A 79 -20.45 27.74 12.80
C ARG A 79 -19.54 28.96 12.69
N HIS A 80 -18.37 28.96 13.33
CA HIS A 80 -17.53 30.15 13.46
C HIS A 80 -16.35 30.19 12.49
N PHE A 81 -15.87 29.03 12.02
CA PHE A 81 -14.74 28.92 11.11
C PHE A 81 -15.07 28.21 9.77
N PRO A 82 -16.23 28.45 9.14
CA PRO A 82 -16.60 27.74 7.91
C PRO A 82 -15.62 28.02 6.77
N HIS A 83 -15.04 29.22 6.69
CA HIS A 83 -14.13 29.58 5.59
C HIS A 83 -12.67 29.17 5.86
N SER A 84 -12.35 28.78 7.10
CA SER A 84 -10.98 28.43 7.48
C SER A 84 -10.65 26.99 7.07
N ARG A 85 -9.99 26.85 5.92
CA ARG A 85 -9.39 25.58 5.48
C ARG A 85 -8.47 24.95 6.54
N PRO A 86 -7.57 25.67 7.24
CA PRO A 86 -6.72 25.05 8.25
C PRO A 86 -7.51 24.51 9.44
N ALA A 87 -8.55 25.22 9.92
CA ALA A 87 -9.37 24.73 11.04
C ALA A 87 -10.11 23.43 10.69
N ARG A 88 -10.70 23.35 9.49
CA ARG A 88 -11.35 22.11 9.02
C ARG A 88 -10.36 20.95 8.87
N ARG A 89 -9.15 21.22 8.38
CA ARG A 89 -8.12 20.20 8.22
C ARG A 89 -7.58 19.70 9.55
N LEU A 90 -7.33 20.61 10.50
CA LEU A 90 -6.90 20.26 11.85
C LEU A 90 -7.95 19.37 12.53
N LEU A 91 -9.23 19.71 12.40
CA LEU A 91 -10.33 18.90 12.91
C LEU A 91 -10.33 17.49 12.32
N VAL A 92 -10.24 17.35 11.00
CA VAL A 92 -10.18 16.04 10.32
C VAL A 92 -8.93 15.27 10.72
N ALA A 93 -7.77 15.93 10.81
CA ALA A 93 -6.52 15.32 11.22
C ALA A 93 -6.59 14.81 12.67
N ALA A 94 -7.20 15.56 13.59
CA ALA A 94 -7.38 15.16 14.99
C ALA A 94 -8.33 13.97 15.14
N ILE A 95 -9.43 13.93 14.38
CA ILE A 95 -10.34 12.77 14.34
C ILE A 95 -9.59 11.56 13.80
N ALA A 96 -8.89 11.72 12.67
CA ALA A 96 -8.14 10.64 12.04
C ALA A 96 -7.00 10.13 12.94
N SER A 97 -6.29 11.01 13.65
CA SER A 97 -5.26 10.59 14.60
C SER A 97 -5.84 9.79 15.77
N GLY A 98 -7.01 10.18 16.29
CA GLY A 98 -7.69 9.41 17.34
C GLY A 98 -8.08 8.01 16.87
N ILE A 99 -8.63 7.90 15.64
CA ILE A 99 -8.96 6.61 15.02
C ILE A 99 -7.70 5.76 14.81
N VAL A 100 -6.60 6.37 14.34
CA VAL A 100 -5.33 5.66 14.11
C VAL A 100 -4.77 5.11 15.41
N VAL A 101 -4.76 5.90 16.49
CA VAL A 101 -4.32 5.41 17.81
C VAL A 101 -5.19 4.24 18.27
N ALA A 102 -6.51 4.32 18.09
CA ALA A 102 -7.43 3.25 18.46
C ALA A 102 -7.21 1.95 17.65
N LEU A 103 -6.86 2.06 16.36
CA LEU A 103 -6.68 0.90 15.47
C LEU A 103 -5.27 0.29 15.53
N VAL A 104 -4.23 1.13 15.62
CA VAL A 104 -2.83 0.67 15.69
C VAL A 104 -2.53 0.07 17.06
N ALA A 105 -3.27 0.49 18.09
CA ALA A 105 -3.10 0.04 19.46
C ALA A 105 -1.64 0.10 19.97
N PRO A 106 -1.00 1.29 19.99
CA PRO A 106 0.33 1.40 20.58
C PRO A 106 0.26 1.22 22.12
N PRO A 107 1.23 0.52 22.74
CA PRO A 107 1.25 0.34 24.19
C PRO A 107 1.47 1.68 24.89
N LEU A 108 0.76 1.96 25.98
CA LEU A 108 0.98 3.19 26.75
C LEU A 108 2.06 2.98 27.81
N PRO A 109 2.88 4.00 28.10
CA PRO A 109 3.85 3.91 29.19
C PRO A 109 3.11 3.81 30.53
N VAL A 110 3.22 2.65 31.19
CA VAL A 110 2.53 2.34 32.46
C VAL A 110 3.31 2.93 33.66
N SER A 111 3.64 4.22 33.60
CA SER A 111 4.29 4.90 34.71
C SER A 111 3.23 5.33 35.73
N GLY A 112 2.99 4.51 36.77
CA GLY A 112 2.31 4.98 37.98
C GLY A 112 1.28 4.04 38.63
N GLY A 113 0.80 2.99 37.97
CA GLY A 113 -0.25 2.09 38.51
C GLY A 113 -1.68 2.67 38.48
N SER A 114 -2.67 1.91 38.94
CA SER A 114 -4.11 2.25 38.83
C SER A 114 -4.68 3.07 40.01
N ARG A 115 -3.91 3.31 41.08
CA ARG A 115 -4.40 4.03 42.27
C ARG A 115 -4.31 5.54 42.12
N CYS A 116 -5.44 6.22 42.05
CA CYS A 116 -5.49 7.69 42.05
C CYS A 116 -5.00 8.27 43.39
N PRO A 117 -4.15 9.31 43.38
CA PRO A 117 -3.83 10.06 44.60
C PRO A 117 -5.09 10.77 45.12
N ARG A 118 -5.24 10.84 46.45
CA ARG A 118 -6.36 11.56 47.09
C ARG A 118 -6.15 13.07 46.98
N LEU A 119 -6.66 13.66 45.90
CA LEU A 119 -6.69 15.11 45.70
C LEU A 119 -8.05 15.69 46.12
N PRO A 120 -8.11 16.98 46.50
CA PRO A 120 -9.36 17.66 46.77
C PRO A 120 -10.29 17.62 45.55
N PHE A 121 -11.61 17.59 45.80
CA PHE A 121 -12.67 17.46 44.78
C PHE A 121 -12.69 16.13 44.01
N GLY A 122 -12.01 15.08 44.50
CA GLY A 122 -12.02 13.75 43.87
C GLY A 122 -11.35 13.71 42.50
N LEU A 123 -10.54 14.73 42.17
CA LEU A 123 -9.87 14.83 40.89
C LEU A 123 -8.75 13.77 40.79
N CYS A 124 -8.92 12.80 39.91
CA CYS A 124 -7.83 11.93 39.53
C CYS A 124 -7.06 12.55 38.34
N PRO A 125 -5.76 12.89 38.48
CA PRO A 125 -4.95 13.40 37.38
C PRO A 125 -4.51 12.29 36.43
N ARG A 126 -4.72 11.02 36.82
CA ARG A 126 -4.44 9.87 35.99
C ARG A 126 -5.58 9.62 35.02
N LEU A 127 -5.20 9.05 33.88
CA LEU A 127 -6.13 8.75 32.80
C LEU A 127 -7.13 7.65 33.20
N TRP A 128 -6.76 6.77 34.14
CA TRP A 128 -7.55 5.65 34.66
C TRP A 128 -7.53 5.59 36.19
N ASP A 129 -8.56 4.97 36.78
CA ASP A 129 -8.67 4.66 38.21
C ASP A 129 -8.71 3.13 38.45
N SER A 130 -9.02 2.69 39.67
CA SER A 130 -9.08 1.25 40.01
C SER A 130 -10.21 0.51 39.31
N ASP A 131 -11.33 1.19 39.06
CA ASP A 131 -12.58 0.59 38.64
C ASP A 131 -12.71 0.59 37.10
N HIS A 132 -12.08 1.57 36.45
CA HIS A 132 -12.00 1.74 35.00
C HIS A 132 -10.59 1.45 34.49
N ARG A 133 -10.05 0.28 34.86
CA ARG A 133 -8.73 -0.17 34.39
C ARG A 133 -8.83 -0.77 32.98
N PRO A 134 -8.18 -0.20 31.96
CA PRO A 134 -8.13 -0.78 30.63
C PRO A 134 -7.34 -2.09 30.60
N GLU A 135 -7.63 -2.93 29.61
CA GLU A 135 -6.86 -4.16 29.34
C GLU A 135 -5.46 -3.78 28.85
N HIS A 136 -4.42 -4.31 29.50
CA HIS A 136 -3.02 -4.02 29.18
C HIS A 136 -2.45 -5.15 28.32
N GLU A 137 -1.98 -4.84 27.11
CA GLU A 137 -1.32 -5.85 26.23
C GLU A 137 -0.05 -6.46 26.86
N VAL A 138 0.54 -5.79 27.86
CA VAL A 138 1.71 -6.31 28.59
C VAL A 138 1.34 -7.52 29.46
N ASP A 139 0.09 -7.59 29.96
CA ASP A 139 -0.38 -8.73 30.74
C ASP A 139 -0.49 -9.99 29.85
N ASP A 140 -0.81 -9.83 28.56
CA ASP A 140 -0.80 -10.93 27.58
C ASP A 140 0.63 -11.45 27.33
N VAL A 141 1.63 -10.57 27.26
CA VAL A 141 3.04 -10.98 27.11
C VAL A 141 3.51 -11.78 28.34
N ALA A 142 3.11 -11.35 29.53
CA ALA A 142 3.44 -12.05 30.78
C ALA A 142 2.76 -13.43 30.91
N ILE A 143 1.56 -13.60 30.33
CA ILE A 143 0.78 -14.85 30.40
C ILE A 143 1.16 -15.82 29.29
N TYR A 144 1.41 -15.35 28.07
CA TYR A 144 1.68 -16.21 26.90
C TYR A 144 3.16 -16.43 26.59
N GLY A 145 4.07 -15.70 27.24
CA GLY A 145 5.52 -15.95 27.22
C GLY A 145 6.22 -15.82 25.86
N ASP A 146 7.54 -15.99 25.87
CA ASP A 146 8.50 -15.81 24.76
C ASP A 146 8.30 -16.71 23.53
N LEU A 147 7.29 -17.59 23.51
CA LEU A 147 7.03 -18.51 22.38
C LEU A 147 6.74 -17.80 21.04
N ALA A 148 6.50 -16.50 21.08
CA ALA A 148 6.29 -15.68 19.89
C ALA A 148 7.33 -14.56 19.71
N GLY A 149 8.45 -14.52 20.45
CA GLY A 149 9.48 -13.46 20.30
C GLY A 149 8.90 -12.05 20.10
N ARG A 150 7.75 -11.76 20.74
CA ARG A 150 6.91 -10.60 20.43
C ARG A 150 7.54 -9.40 21.11
N ARG A 151 8.39 -8.72 20.34
CA ARG A 151 9.08 -7.49 20.69
C ARG A 151 8.11 -6.50 21.31
N GLU A 152 8.54 -5.89 22.41
CA GLU A 152 7.92 -4.74 23.05
C GLU A 152 7.28 -3.84 21.99
N HIS A 153 5.95 -3.70 22.01
CA HIS A 153 5.18 -3.07 20.93
C HIS A 153 5.39 -1.55 20.78
N TRP A 154 6.44 -0.99 21.38
CA TRP A 154 6.82 0.42 21.28
C TRP A 154 7.02 0.89 19.83
N PRO A 155 7.50 0.09 18.85
CA PRO A 155 7.62 0.52 17.47
C PRO A 155 6.28 0.93 16.84
N ARG A 156 5.13 0.47 17.37
CA ARG A 156 3.80 0.91 16.92
C ARG A 156 3.59 2.42 17.06
N TRP A 157 4.26 3.08 18.02
CA TRP A 157 4.25 4.54 18.13
C TRP A 157 4.87 5.23 16.92
N LEU A 158 5.87 4.60 16.29
CA LEU A 158 6.48 5.13 15.08
C LEU A 158 5.47 5.18 13.93
N LEU A 159 4.60 4.16 13.81
CA LEU A 159 3.48 4.17 12.85
C LEU A 159 2.48 5.29 13.13
N VAL A 160 2.11 5.50 14.40
CA VAL A 160 1.23 6.61 14.79
C VAL A 160 1.86 7.95 14.41
N CYS A 161 3.12 8.18 14.77
CA CYS A 161 3.88 9.37 14.39
C CYS A 161 3.93 9.55 12.87
N SER A 162 4.07 8.47 12.11
CA SER A 162 4.10 8.50 10.66
C SER A 162 2.77 8.90 10.03
N VAL A 163 1.67 8.36 10.53
CA VAL A 163 0.35 8.71 10.02
C VAL A 163 -0.01 10.15 10.40
N VAL A 164 0.27 10.57 11.64
CA VAL A 164 0.00 11.93 12.11
C VAL A 164 0.81 12.96 11.31
N SER A 165 2.10 12.72 11.08
CA SER A 165 2.93 13.60 10.24
C SER A 165 2.46 13.65 8.78
N GLY A 166 2.05 12.52 8.21
CA GLY A 166 1.43 12.46 6.88
C GLY A 166 0.13 13.27 6.78
N LEU A 167 -0.75 13.13 7.76
CA LEU A 167 -2.00 13.91 7.85
C LEU A 167 -1.75 15.40 8.03
N ALA A 168 -0.75 15.78 8.85
CA ALA A 168 -0.33 17.17 9.00
C ALA A 168 0.17 17.77 7.67
N GLY A 169 0.80 16.96 6.81
CA GLY A 169 1.23 17.36 5.46
C GLY A 169 0.09 17.80 4.54
N LEU A 170 -1.14 17.31 4.78
CA LEU A 170 -2.35 17.75 4.05
C LEU A 170 -2.79 19.18 4.45
N GLY A 171 -2.22 19.73 5.52
CA GLY A 171 -2.59 20.99 6.19
C GLY A 171 -2.49 22.26 5.34
N GLY A 172 -1.85 22.26 4.17
CA GLY A 172 -1.58 23.48 3.38
C GLY A 172 -0.24 24.12 3.71
N SER A 173 0.69 23.32 4.19
CA SER A 173 2.09 23.65 4.40
C SER A 173 2.81 24.03 3.10
N SER A 174 3.87 24.84 3.24
CA SER A 174 4.85 25.11 2.19
C SER A 174 5.49 23.82 1.68
N VAL A 175 6.13 23.85 0.50
CA VAL A 175 6.81 22.68 -0.07
C VAL A 175 7.85 22.11 0.90
N ALA A 176 8.64 22.98 1.55
CA ALA A 176 9.65 22.60 2.53
C ALA A 176 9.02 21.87 3.74
N ALA A 177 7.92 22.41 4.29
CA ALA A 177 7.22 21.78 5.40
C ALA A 177 6.55 20.45 5.02
N ARG A 178 6.07 20.30 3.77
CA ARG A 178 5.59 19.00 3.28
C ARG A 178 6.71 17.98 3.14
N LEU A 179 7.86 18.40 2.66
CA LEU A 179 9.03 17.54 2.56
C LEU A 179 9.51 17.10 3.96
N ALA A 180 9.60 18.03 4.90
CA ALA A 180 9.96 17.73 6.29
C ALA A 180 8.98 16.72 6.93
N LEU A 181 7.67 16.96 6.79
CA LEU A 181 6.64 16.03 7.30
C LEU A 181 6.66 14.67 6.60
N ALA A 182 6.96 14.62 5.30
CA ALA A 182 7.14 13.38 4.57
C ALA A 182 8.39 12.62 5.05
N LEU A 183 9.48 13.31 5.37
CA LEU A 183 10.68 12.71 5.95
C LEU A 183 10.42 12.20 7.37
N CYS A 184 9.70 12.95 8.21
CA CYS A 184 9.28 12.46 9.53
C CYS A 184 8.41 11.21 9.41
N SER A 185 7.48 11.20 8.45
CA SER A 185 6.63 10.03 8.18
C SER A 185 7.46 8.85 7.70
N GLY A 186 8.45 9.09 6.83
CA GLY A 186 9.32 8.07 6.25
C GLY A 186 10.25 7.49 7.29
N ALA A 187 10.78 8.31 8.19
CA ALA A 187 11.61 7.87 9.30
C ALA A 187 10.82 6.97 10.26
N GLY A 188 9.57 7.30 10.59
CA GLY A 188 8.76 6.44 11.47
C GLY A 188 8.38 5.11 10.83
N ILE A 189 7.96 5.09 9.55
CA ILE A 189 7.64 3.83 8.84
C ILE A 189 8.92 3.02 8.66
N GLY A 190 10.01 3.68 8.27
CA GLY A 190 11.28 3.04 7.99
C GLY A 190 11.90 2.42 9.25
N ALA A 191 11.84 3.13 10.38
CA ALA A 191 12.28 2.62 11.68
C ALA A 191 11.38 1.47 12.17
N TYR A 192 10.06 1.56 11.99
CA TYR A 192 9.16 0.45 12.33
C TYR A 192 9.49 -0.80 11.51
N VAL A 193 9.51 -0.68 10.17
CA VAL A 193 9.77 -1.80 9.27
C VAL A 193 11.16 -2.37 9.50
N SER A 194 12.17 -1.51 9.71
CA SER A 194 13.52 -1.99 9.95
C SER A 194 13.68 -2.75 11.26
N LEU A 195 13.05 -2.27 12.34
CA LEU A 195 13.09 -2.92 13.65
C LEU A 195 12.29 -4.23 13.68
N GLU A 196 11.21 -4.33 12.91
CA GLU A 196 10.37 -5.54 12.84
C GLU A 196 10.97 -6.60 11.89
N VAL A 197 11.39 -6.19 10.70
CA VAL A 197 11.86 -7.13 9.66
C VAL A 197 13.34 -7.49 9.84
N PHE A 198 14.17 -6.59 10.39
CA PHE A 198 15.62 -6.79 10.50
C PHE A 198 16.14 -6.50 11.92
N PRO A 199 15.72 -7.28 12.95
CA PRO A 199 16.23 -7.12 14.31
C PRO A 199 17.75 -7.21 14.38
N GLY A 200 18.38 -6.34 15.17
CA GLY A 200 19.83 -6.38 15.41
C GLY A 200 20.71 -6.11 14.19
N TYR A 201 20.15 -5.99 12.99
CA TYR A 201 20.91 -5.84 11.75
C TYR A 201 21.03 -4.36 11.34
N ALA A 202 21.84 -3.61 12.09
CA ALA A 202 21.93 -2.15 12.00
C ALA A 202 22.19 -1.61 10.58
N ALA A 203 23.04 -2.26 9.79
CA ALA A 203 23.33 -1.85 8.41
C ALA A 203 22.09 -1.91 7.51
N MET A 204 21.31 -3.00 7.59
CA MET A 204 20.06 -3.13 6.86
C MET A 204 19.00 -2.18 7.40
N GLN A 205 18.96 -1.98 8.72
CA GLN A 205 18.02 -1.05 9.31
C GLN A 205 18.23 0.38 8.80
N ALA A 206 19.48 0.82 8.68
CA ALA A 206 19.84 2.11 8.10
C ALA A 206 19.47 2.19 6.61
N ALA A 207 19.76 1.13 5.83
CA ALA A 207 19.45 1.08 4.40
C ALA A 207 17.93 1.16 4.14
N VAL A 208 17.13 0.37 4.87
CA VAL A 208 15.66 0.37 4.78
C VAL A 208 15.08 1.71 5.27
N GLY A 209 15.58 2.24 6.38
CA GLY A 209 15.18 3.56 6.87
C GLY A 209 15.41 4.66 5.84
N LEU A 210 16.59 4.69 5.22
CA LEU A 210 16.94 5.64 4.16
C LEU A 210 16.06 5.45 2.92
N ALA A 211 15.83 4.22 2.48
CA ALA A 211 14.95 3.92 1.34
C ALA A 211 13.52 4.42 1.59
N THR A 212 13.00 4.26 2.81
CA THR A 212 11.66 4.73 3.18
C THR A 212 11.56 6.25 3.14
N CYS A 213 12.56 6.95 3.71
CA CYS A 213 12.66 8.41 3.65
C CYS A 213 12.74 8.92 2.22
N LEU A 214 13.56 8.30 1.36
CA LEU A 214 13.67 8.65 -0.05
C LEU A 214 12.36 8.40 -0.80
N CYS A 215 11.68 7.29 -0.54
CA CYS A 215 10.36 6.98 -1.13
C CYS A 215 9.35 8.10 -0.82
N LEU A 216 9.18 8.48 0.44
CA LEU A 216 8.23 9.54 0.81
C LEU A 216 8.68 10.93 0.33
N ALA A 217 9.98 11.21 0.27
CA ALA A 217 10.50 12.44 -0.33
C ALA A 217 10.17 12.51 -1.83
N VAL A 218 10.35 11.42 -2.58
CA VAL A 218 9.94 11.32 -3.99
C VAL A 218 8.45 11.58 -4.12
N LEU A 219 7.60 10.96 -3.30
CA LEU A 219 6.14 11.17 -3.33
C LEU A 219 5.78 12.64 -3.06
N ALA A 220 6.41 13.28 -2.07
CA ALA A 220 6.17 14.68 -1.72
C ALA A 220 6.55 15.63 -2.87
N VAL A 221 7.74 15.45 -3.46
CA VAL A 221 8.26 16.31 -4.53
C VAL A 221 7.52 16.06 -5.86
N VAL A 222 7.19 14.80 -6.17
CA VAL A 222 6.39 14.46 -7.37
C VAL A 222 5.02 15.14 -7.30
N HIS A 223 4.39 15.26 -6.14
CA HIS A 223 3.10 15.95 -6.02
C HIS A 223 3.19 17.48 -5.93
N ALA A 224 4.38 18.04 -5.72
CA ALA A 224 4.56 19.48 -5.71
C ALA A 224 4.40 20.09 -7.14
N PRO A 225 3.80 21.29 -7.26
CA PRO A 225 3.64 21.96 -8.54
C PRO A 225 5.01 22.29 -9.15
N GLY A 226 5.24 21.91 -10.42
CA GLY A 226 6.48 22.22 -11.15
C GLY A 226 7.73 21.42 -10.76
N LEU A 227 7.78 20.81 -9.56
CA LEU A 227 9.01 20.25 -8.97
C LEU A 227 9.28 18.77 -9.26
N ALA A 228 8.43 18.09 -10.03
CA ALA A 228 8.64 16.69 -10.40
C ALA A 228 10.03 16.32 -10.96
N PRO A 229 10.71 17.14 -11.79
CA PRO A 229 12.07 16.81 -12.24
C PRO A 229 13.08 16.82 -11.08
N ALA A 230 12.86 17.58 -10.02
CA ALA A 230 13.74 17.57 -8.84
C ALA A 230 13.63 16.27 -8.02
N ALA A 231 12.63 15.42 -8.28
CA ALA A 231 12.50 14.11 -7.65
C ALA A 231 13.38 13.02 -8.29
N THR A 232 13.92 13.25 -9.50
CA THR A 232 14.71 12.23 -10.20
C THR A 232 15.96 11.76 -9.45
N PRO A 233 16.80 12.63 -8.82
CA PRO A 233 17.96 12.14 -8.07
C PRO A 233 17.57 11.30 -6.85
N ALA A 234 16.53 11.70 -6.11
CA ALA A 234 16.02 10.94 -4.98
C ALA A 234 15.45 9.59 -5.42
N PHE A 235 14.77 9.55 -6.58
CA PHE A 235 14.26 8.32 -7.16
C PHE A 235 15.39 7.39 -7.66
N SER A 236 16.43 7.92 -8.32
CA SER A 236 17.58 7.09 -8.71
C SER A 236 18.33 6.54 -7.50
N ALA A 237 18.44 7.32 -6.41
CA ALA A 237 19.02 6.83 -5.16
C ALA A 237 18.18 5.71 -4.54
N LEU A 238 16.84 5.83 -4.57
CA LEU A 238 15.93 4.77 -4.12
C LEU A 238 16.13 3.47 -4.93
N VAL A 239 16.20 3.56 -6.26
CA VAL A 239 16.44 2.40 -7.14
C VAL A 239 17.82 1.77 -6.86
N ALA A 240 18.84 2.59 -6.59
CA ALA A 240 20.20 2.12 -6.28
C ALA A 240 20.31 1.45 -4.89
N LEU A 241 19.39 1.73 -3.96
CA LEU A 241 19.36 1.08 -2.64
C LEU A 241 18.93 -0.38 -2.70
N LEU A 242 18.21 -0.81 -3.73
CA LEU A 242 17.86 -2.22 -3.91
C LEU A 242 19.10 -3.11 -4.09
N PRO A 243 19.96 -2.92 -5.11
CA PRO A 243 21.15 -3.75 -5.25
C PRO A 243 22.11 -3.58 -4.07
N LEU A 244 22.18 -2.39 -3.46
CA LEU A 244 22.99 -2.17 -2.26
C LEU A 244 22.49 -2.98 -1.06
N SER A 245 21.18 -2.99 -0.79
CA SER A 245 20.60 -3.81 0.28
C SER A 245 20.75 -5.30 0.00
N LEU A 246 20.59 -5.74 -1.25
CA LEU A 246 20.90 -7.13 -1.62
C LEU A 246 22.37 -7.46 -1.37
N LEU A 247 23.32 -6.61 -1.78
CA LEU A 247 24.75 -6.79 -1.51
C LEU A 247 25.06 -6.86 -0.01
N LEU A 248 24.38 -6.05 0.82
CA LEU A 248 24.52 -6.11 2.28
C LEU A 248 24.13 -7.50 2.81
N THR A 249 23.07 -8.14 2.29
CA THR A 249 22.70 -9.50 2.71
C THR A 249 23.76 -10.56 2.37
N PHE A 250 24.67 -10.29 1.43
CA PHE A 250 25.78 -11.19 1.09
C PHE A 250 27.06 -10.84 1.84
N ALA A 251 27.41 -9.55 1.94
CA ALA A 251 28.66 -9.08 2.52
C ALA A 251 28.64 -9.06 4.05
N TRP A 252 27.47 -8.83 4.65
CA TRP A 252 27.29 -8.73 6.09
C TRP A 252 26.03 -9.49 6.49
N PRO A 253 26.08 -10.83 6.64
CA PRO A 253 24.90 -11.63 6.93
C PRO A 253 24.22 -11.19 8.24
N PRO A 254 22.91 -11.44 8.38
CA PRO A 254 22.18 -11.08 9.59
C PRO A 254 22.82 -11.76 10.83
N PRO A 255 22.80 -11.10 11.99
CA PRO A 255 23.29 -11.71 13.23
C PRO A 255 22.48 -12.99 13.52
N ALA A 256 23.17 -14.07 13.88
CA ALA A 256 22.53 -15.35 14.19
C ALA A 256 21.56 -15.18 15.39
N PRO A 257 20.25 -15.44 15.23
CA PRO A 257 19.26 -15.25 16.31
C PRO A 257 19.53 -16.13 17.54
N TRP A 258 20.24 -17.24 17.36
CA TRP A 258 20.54 -18.25 18.37
C TRP A 258 21.94 -18.10 18.97
N ALA A 259 22.65 -16.99 18.73
CA ALA A 259 23.95 -16.74 19.37
C ALA A 259 23.86 -16.73 20.92
N GLU A 260 22.66 -16.48 21.47
CA GLU A 260 22.36 -16.60 22.90
C GLU A 260 22.00 -18.05 23.32
N ASP A 261 21.50 -18.87 22.40
CA ASP A 261 21.09 -20.28 22.58
C ASP A 261 22.14 -21.29 22.06
N ALA A 262 23.42 -20.93 22.11
CA ALA A 262 24.55 -21.75 21.66
C ALA A 262 24.72 -23.08 22.44
N ALA A 263 23.81 -23.41 23.35
CA ALA A 263 23.75 -24.66 24.11
C ALA A 263 22.96 -25.79 23.42
N SER A 264 22.34 -25.52 22.26
CA SER A 264 21.63 -26.53 21.47
C SER A 264 22.62 -27.59 20.91
N PRO A 265 22.42 -28.90 21.15
CA PRO A 265 23.41 -29.93 20.85
C PRO A 265 23.48 -30.38 19.38
N ASP A 266 22.58 -29.92 18.50
CA ASP A 266 22.56 -30.34 17.08
C ASP A 266 23.10 -29.25 16.15
N PRO A 267 24.32 -29.40 15.58
CA PRO A 267 24.91 -28.42 14.68
C PRO A 267 24.14 -28.26 13.36
N ARG A 268 23.28 -29.22 12.96
CA ARG A 268 22.50 -29.13 11.72
C ARG A 268 21.35 -28.13 11.83
N LEU A 269 20.75 -28.02 13.01
CA LEU A 269 19.66 -27.08 13.28
C LEU A 269 20.11 -25.62 13.08
N HIS A 270 21.37 -25.32 13.40
CA HIS A 270 21.95 -23.99 13.26
C HIS A 270 22.22 -23.60 11.79
N VAL A 271 22.64 -24.54 10.95
CA VAL A 271 22.91 -24.31 9.51
C VAL A 271 21.61 -24.03 8.74
N ASP A 272 20.55 -24.78 9.04
CA ASP A 272 19.24 -24.55 8.44
C ASP A 272 18.65 -23.20 8.90
N ALA A 273 18.80 -22.84 10.18
CA ALA A 273 18.38 -21.55 10.71
C ALA A 273 19.13 -20.34 10.12
N GLU A 274 20.45 -20.43 9.91
CA GLU A 274 21.23 -19.38 9.22
C GLU A 274 20.82 -19.20 7.77
N ARG A 275 20.59 -20.31 7.07
CA ARG A 275 20.11 -20.31 5.70
C ARG A 275 18.74 -19.65 5.60
N ASP A 276 17.84 -20.01 6.50
CA ASP A 276 16.48 -19.49 6.56
C ASP A 276 16.47 -17.98 6.89
N ALA A 277 17.30 -17.54 7.85
CA ALA A 277 17.45 -16.12 8.17
C ALA A 277 17.99 -15.29 6.98
N GLY A 278 18.94 -15.84 6.22
CA GLY A 278 19.47 -15.21 5.02
C GLY A 278 18.43 -15.12 3.88
N THR A 279 17.61 -16.15 3.70
CA THR A 279 16.51 -16.12 2.73
C THR A 279 15.39 -15.17 3.14
N ASP A 280 15.05 -15.13 4.43
CA ASP A 280 14.02 -14.25 4.99
C ASP A 280 14.44 -12.78 4.87
N ALA A 281 15.71 -12.47 5.14
CA ALA A 281 16.21 -11.11 4.98
C ALA A 281 16.13 -10.64 3.52
N ARG A 282 16.48 -11.51 2.55
CA ARG A 282 16.37 -11.19 1.12
C ARG A 282 14.92 -11.01 0.68
N ALA A 283 14.04 -11.91 1.10
CA ALA A 283 12.61 -11.81 0.83
C ALA A 283 12.03 -10.50 1.41
N GLY A 284 12.40 -10.16 2.64
CA GLY A 284 12.04 -8.89 3.29
C GLY A 284 12.46 -7.67 2.47
N VAL A 285 13.71 -7.60 2.03
CA VAL A 285 14.23 -6.51 1.18
C VAL A 285 13.42 -6.36 -0.10
N LEU A 286 13.17 -7.48 -0.80
CA LEU A 286 12.42 -7.52 -2.06
C LEU A 286 10.97 -7.05 -1.88
N VAL A 287 10.27 -7.53 -0.84
CA VAL A 287 8.89 -7.12 -0.53
C VAL A 287 8.83 -5.63 -0.23
N ILE A 288 9.74 -5.12 0.60
CA ILE A 288 9.77 -3.70 0.99
C ILE A 288 9.98 -2.80 -0.24
N HIS A 289 10.98 -3.11 -1.07
CA HIS A 289 11.25 -2.32 -2.28
C HIS A 289 10.12 -2.44 -3.31
N CYS A 290 9.45 -3.60 -3.38
CA CYS A 290 8.26 -3.77 -4.23
C CYS A 290 7.14 -2.83 -3.79
N CYS A 291 6.88 -2.73 -2.48
CA CYS A 291 5.91 -1.79 -1.91
C CYS A 291 6.26 -0.33 -2.25
N TYR A 292 7.54 0.05 -2.18
CA TYR A 292 7.99 1.41 -2.55
C TYR A 292 7.78 1.70 -4.03
N ALA A 293 8.18 0.78 -4.90
CA ALA A 293 8.01 0.90 -6.34
C ALA A 293 6.52 0.99 -6.72
N LEU A 294 5.64 0.19 -6.10
CA LEU A 294 4.19 0.26 -6.29
C LEU A 294 3.60 1.58 -5.82
N ALA A 295 4.00 2.08 -4.64
CA ALA A 295 3.53 3.34 -4.10
C ALA A 295 3.90 4.52 -5.03
N VAL A 296 5.14 4.56 -5.51
CA VAL A 296 5.64 5.58 -6.46
C VAL A 296 4.93 5.48 -7.80
N ALA A 297 4.81 4.27 -8.36
CA ALA A 297 4.10 4.03 -9.62
C ALA A 297 2.65 4.52 -9.57
N PHE A 298 1.92 4.11 -8.54
CA PHE A 298 0.52 4.47 -8.33
C PHE A 298 0.34 5.98 -8.14
N SER A 299 1.14 6.59 -7.27
CA SER A 299 1.14 8.03 -6.99
C SER A 299 1.36 8.88 -8.25
N ALA A 300 2.40 8.58 -9.02
CA ALA A 300 2.76 9.33 -10.22
C ALA A 300 1.60 9.34 -11.24
N LYS A 301 0.82 8.26 -11.29
CA LYS A 301 -0.33 8.11 -12.19
C LYS A 301 -1.59 8.80 -11.70
N LEU A 302 -1.86 8.74 -10.40
CA LEU A 302 -2.96 9.48 -9.79
C LEU A 302 -2.81 10.98 -10.05
N ARG A 303 -1.58 11.51 -9.92
CA ARG A 303 -1.29 12.91 -10.24
C ARG A 303 -1.67 13.26 -11.68
N ARG A 304 -1.28 12.43 -12.64
CA ARG A 304 -1.53 12.66 -14.07
C ARG A 304 -3.03 12.64 -14.39
N ARG A 305 -3.77 11.66 -13.86
CA ARG A 305 -5.23 11.58 -14.02
C ARG A 305 -5.95 12.80 -13.47
N ARG A 306 -5.50 13.32 -12.32
CA ARG A 306 -6.07 14.53 -11.72
C ARG A 306 -5.87 15.76 -12.62
N LYS A 307 -4.69 15.93 -13.21
CA LYS A 307 -4.35 17.08 -14.07
C LYS A 307 -5.03 17.01 -15.44
N GLY A 308 -5.14 15.82 -16.04
CA GLY A 308 -5.83 15.60 -17.31
C GLY A 308 -7.33 15.93 -17.27
N ARG A 309 -7.97 15.89 -16.09
CA ARG A 309 -9.36 16.34 -15.90
C ARG A 309 -9.50 17.87 -15.78
N THR A 310 -8.42 18.56 -15.44
CA THR A 310 -8.43 20.02 -15.17
C THR A 310 -7.86 20.85 -16.31
N GLN A 311 -7.11 20.26 -17.23
CA GLN A 311 -6.40 20.99 -18.28
C GLN A 311 -6.90 20.57 -19.66
N VAL A 312 -7.85 21.31 -20.22
CA VAL A 312 -8.25 21.23 -21.62
C VAL A 312 -7.38 22.24 -22.38
N GLY A 313 -6.38 21.77 -23.15
CA GLY A 313 -5.67 22.62 -24.14
C GLY A 313 -4.19 22.95 -23.91
N GLY A 314 -3.46 22.32 -22.97
CA GLY A 314 -2.02 22.53 -22.79
C GLY A 314 -1.19 21.29 -23.12
N GLY A 315 -0.10 21.45 -23.88
CA GLY A 315 0.87 20.36 -24.14
C GLY A 315 1.54 19.82 -22.86
N PRO A 316 2.15 18.63 -22.90
CA PRO A 316 2.74 18.01 -21.71
C PRO A 316 3.88 18.86 -21.15
N SER A 317 3.79 19.27 -19.87
CA SER A 317 4.87 20.02 -19.22
C SER A 317 6.07 19.09 -18.91
N ALA A 318 7.28 19.67 -18.81
CA ALA A 318 8.47 18.92 -18.39
C ALA A 318 8.26 18.15 -17.07
N SER A 319 7.49 18.73 -16.15
CA SER A 319 7.08 18.10 -14.89
C SER A 319 6.13 16.90 -15.06
N ASP A 320 5.30 16.88 -16.10
CA ASP A 320 4.43 15.73 -16.41
C ASP A 320 5.23 14.62 -17.10
N GLY A 321 6.23 14.99 -17.90
CA GLY A 321 7.20 14.06 -18.49
C GLY A 321 8.05 13.37 -17.42
N ALA A 322 8.60 14.13 -16.46
CA ALA A 322 9.38 13.58 -15.35
C ALA A 322 8.56 12.62 -14.48
N ALA A 323 7.35 13.01 -14.07
CA ALA A 323 6.47 12.14 -13.26
C ALA A 323 6.08 10.85 -14.02
N SER A 324 5.82 10.95 -15.33
CA SER A 324 5.55 9.76 -16.15
C SER A 324 6.74 8.82 -16.26
N ARG A 325 7.96 9.35 -16.39
CA ARG A 325 9.18 8.54 -16.43
C ARG A 325 9.39 7.80 -15.11
N ILE A 326 9.34 8.53 -13.99
CA ILE A 326 9.43 7.96 -12.63
C ILE A 326 8.39 6.86 -12.44
N GLY A 327 7.12 7.12 -12.76
CA GLY A 327 6.05 6.14 -12.60
C GLY A 327 6.21 4.90 -13.48
N ASN A 328 6.71 5.04 -14.71
CA ASN A 328 6.96 3.91 -15.60
C ASN A 328 8.14 3.05 -15.13
N VAL A 329 9.26 3.67 -14.73
CA VAL A 329 10.42 2.95 -14.19
C VAL A 329 10.01 2.18 -12.93
N ALA A 330 9.31 2.84 -11.99
CA ALA A 330 8.82 2.20 -10.78
C ALA A 330 7.83 1.04 -11.07
N THR A 331 7.07 1.10 -12.16
CA THR A 331 6.19 -0.01 -12.56
C THR A 331 6.99 -1.21 -13.06
N VAL A 332 8.01 -0.96 -13.88
CA VAL A 332 8.90 -2.03 -14.38
C VAL A 332 9.66 -2.65 -13.21
N GLU A 333 10.19 -1.83 -12.31
CA GLU A 333 10.88 -2.30 -11.10
C GLU A 333 9.96 -3.13 -10.20
N ALA A 334 8.74 -2.65 -9.90
CA ALA A 334 7.75 -3.41 -9.13
C ALA A 334 7.44 -4.76 -9.79
N PHE A 335 7.27 -4.77 -11.12
CA PHE A 335 7.03 -6.00 -11.87
C PHE A 335 8.21 -6.99 -11.77
N LEU A 336 9.46 -6.50 -11.90
CA LEU A 336 10.65 -7.33 -11.77
C LEU A 336 10.82 -7.88 -10.34
N LEU A 337 10.58 -7.06 -9.31
CA LEU A 337 10.64 -7.47 -7.91
C LEU A 337 9.58 -8.52 -7.59
N CYS A 338 8.36 -8.33 -8.09
CA CYS A 338 7.31 -9.33 -8.03
C CYS A 338 7.71 -10.65 -8.70
N LEU A 339 8.40 -10.61 -9.85
CA LEU A 339 8.93 -11.82 -10.51
C LEU A 339 10.03 -12.50 -9.70
N SER A 340 10.88 -11.74 -8.99
CA SER A 340 11.89 -12.29 -8.10
C SER A 340 11.26 -12.98 -6.90
N LEU A 341 10.32 -12.33 -6.21
CA LEU A 341 9.56 -12.91 -5.09
C LEU A 341 8.78 -14.17 -5.51
N PHE A 342 8.28 -14.15 -6.73
CA PHE A 342 7.61 -15.26 -7.36
C PHE A 342 8.52 -16.46 -7.62
N ARG A 343 9.78 -16.23 -8.03
CA ARG A 343 10.73 -17.31 -8.29
C ARG A 343 10.93 -18.18 -7.04
N ASP A 344 10.87 -17.54 -5.88
CA ASP A 344 11.03 -18.16 -4.58
C ASP A 344 9.72 -18.80 -4.07
N ALA A 345 8.58 -18.56 -4.73
CA ALA A 345 7.33 -19.26 -4.45
C ALA A 345 7.38 -20.72 -4.95
N GLY A 346 6.71 -21.64 -4.25
CA GLY A 346 6.63 -23.05 -4.63
C GLY A 346 6.10 -23.29 -6.07
N PRO A 347 6.31 -24.48 -6.65
CA PRO A 347 6.03 -24.77 -8.07
C PRO A 347 4.58 -24.50 -8.51
N LEU A 348 3.59 -24.86 -7.69
CA LEU A 348 2.17 -24.57 -7.94
C LEU A 348 1.84 -23.08 -7.83
N GLY A 349 2.54 -22.33 -6.96
CA GLY A 349 2.36 -20.88 -6.81
C GLY A 349 2.83 -20.10 -8.04
N ARG A 350 3.86 -20.61 -8.74
CA ARG A 350 4.45 -19.97 -9.91
C ARG A 350 3.53 -19.95 -11.14
N ALA A 351 2.85 -21.03 -11.52
CA ALA A 351 2.08 -21.00 -12.78
C ALA A 351 0.93 -19.96 -12.80
N TYR A 352 0.32 -19.65 -11.64
CA TYR A 352 -0.90 -18.85 -11.55
C TYR A 352 -0.71 -17.40 -11.06
N SER A 353 0.38 -17.10 -10.34
CA SER A 353 0.59 -15.77 -9.77
C SER A 353 0.98 -14.70 -10.80
N VAL A 354 1.38 -15.09 -12.02
CA VAL A 354 1.47 -14.17 -13.18
C VAL A 354 0.20 -13.36 -13.38
N PHE A 355 -0.97 -13.96 -13.19
CA PHE A 355 -2.25 -13.26 -13.32
C PHE A 355 -2.48 -12.25 -12.18
N ALA A 356 -1.84 -12.43 -11.02
CA ALA A 356 -1.80 -11.47 -9.93
C ALA A 356 -0.75 -10.35 -10.15
N LEU A 357 0.29 -10.58 -10.98
CA LEU A 357 1.29 -9.58 -11.37
C LEU A 357 0.84 -8.69 -12.53
N CYS A 358 0.00 -9.22 -13.42
CA CYS A 358 -0.56 -8.52 -14.58
C CYS A 358 -1.19 -7.14 -14.27
N PRO A 359 -1.94 -6.95 -13.16
CA PRO A 359 -2.47 -5.64 -12.76
C PRO A 359 -1.40 -4.58 -12.54
N VAL A 360 -0.17 -4.96 -12.15
CA VAL A 360 0.95 -4.02 -11.97
C VAL A 360 1.32 -3.39 -13.31
N LEU A 361 1.38 -4.17 -14.39
CA LEU A 361 1.70 -3.65 -15.72
C LEU A 361 0.58 -2.80 -16.35
N LEU A 362 -0.65 -2.84 -15.83
CA LEU A 362 -1.69 -1.84 -16.17
C LEU A 362 -1.34 -0.43 -15.67
N LEU A 363 -0.40 -0.37 -14.73
CA LEU A 363 0.33 0.82 -14.36
C LEU A 363 1.49 1.06 -15.34
N LEU A 364 1.50 0.63 -16.59
CA LEU A 364 2.36 1.26 -17.61
C LEU A 364 1.60 2.41 -18.25
N ASN A 365 2.23 3.58 -18.28
CA ASN A 365 1.67 4.76 -18.93
C ASN A 365 2.03 4.74 -20.42
N LEU A 366 1.36 3.86 -21.15
CA LEU A 366 1.34 3.86 -22.61
C LEU A 366 0.12 4.65 -23.11
N SER A 367 0.11 5.00 -24.40
CA SER A 367 -1.06 5.63 -25.03
C SER A 367 -2.33 4.80 -24.80
N GLU A 368 -3.51 5.44 -24.81
CA GLU A 368 -4.79 4.78 -24.47
C GLU A 368 -5.05 3.50 -25.27
N GLY A 369 -4.55 3.41 -26.51
CA GLY A 369 -4.65 2.20 -27.32
C GLY A 369 -3.66 1.08 -26.95
N ARG A 370 -2.51 1.39 -26.34
CA ARG A 370 -1.41 0.44 -26.11
C ARG A 370 -1.30 -0.06 -24.68
N ARG A 371 -2.17 0.43 -23.78
CA ARG A 371 -2.06 0.20 -22.33
C ARG A 371 -2.13 -1.27 -21.92
N TYR A 372 -2.86 -2.10 -22.66
CA TYR A 372 -3.07 -3.51 -22.33
C TYR A 372 -2.01 -4.44 -22.92
N ALA A 373 -1.22 -3.97 -23.90
CA ALA A 373 -0.27 -4.80 -24.62
C ALA A 373 0.86 -5.35 -23.74
N PRO A 374 1.48 -4.58 -22.82
CA PRO A 374 2.52 -5.12 -21.93
C PRO A 374 1.99 -6.20 -20.98
N VAL A 375 0.75 -6.03 -20.50
CA VAL A 375 0.09 -7.00 -19.61
C VAL A 375 -0.19 -8.30 -20.35
N ALA A 376 -0.68 -8.21 -21.58
CA ALA A 376 -0.88 -9.38 -22.42
C ALA A 376 0.45 -10.06 -22.79
N ALA A 377 1.54 -9.30 -22.94
CA ALA A 377 2.86 -9.82 -23.28
C ALA A 377 3.58 -10.49 -22.10
N SER A 378 3.32 -10.06 -20.86
CA SER A 378 3.96 -10.68 -19.69
C SER A 378 3.49 -12.11 -19.44
N VAL A 379 2.23 -12.43 -19.76
CA VAL A 379 1.66 -13.77 -19.56
C VAL A 379 2.44 -14.85 -20.32
N PRO A 380 2.58 -14.80 -21.66
CA PRO A 380 3.34 -15.80 -22.40
C PRO A 380 4.83 -15.76 -22.04
N LEU A 381 5.40 -14.59 -21.78
CA LEU A 381 6.81 -14.45 -21.47
C LEU A 381 7.19 -15.20 -20.17
N VAL A 382 6.40 -15.04 -19.11
CA VAL A 382 6.69 -15.70 -17.83
C VAL A 382 6.35 -17.19 -17.88
N LEU A 383 5.22 -17.57 -18.51
CA LEU A 383 4.86 -18.99 -18.66
C LEU A 383 5.86 -19.75 -19.54
N THR A 384 6.39 -19.11 -20.59
CA THR A 384 7.44 -19.70 -21.42
C THR A 384 8.75 -19.83 -20.65
N ALA A 385 9.17 -18.78 -19.92
CA ALA A 385 10.39 -18.81 -19.13
C ALA A 385 10.36 -19.86 -18.00
N THR A 386 9.22 -20.00 -17.32
CA THR A 386 9.01 -21.02 -16.28
C THR A 386 9.02 -22.43 -16.86
N ALA A 387 8.30 -22.67 -17.96
CA ALA A 387 8.31 -23.95 -18.64
C ALA A 387 9.71 -24.33 -19.14
N PHE A 388 10.47 -23.38 -19.70
CA PHE A 388 11.87 -23.62 -20.08
C PHE A 388 12.74 -24.00 -18.87
N ALA A 389 12.62 -23.28 -17.76
CA ALA A 389 13.38 -23.61 -16.55
C ALA A 389 13.05 -25.01 -16.00
N GLU A 390 11.78 -25.43 -16.04
CA GLU A 390 11.34 -26.76 -15.62
C GLU A 390 11.86 -27.87 -16.55
N VAL A 391 11.89 -27.63 -17.86
CA VAL A 391 12.47 -28.56 -18.85
C VAL A 391 13.97 -28.74 -18.61
N PHE A 392 14.70 -27.64 -18.40
CA PHE A 392 16.15 -27.67 -18.18
C PHE A 392 16.57 -28.15 -16.78
N ALA A 393 15.68 -28.09 -15.79
CA ALA A 393 15.91 -28.70 -14.47
C ALA A 393 15.93 -30.24 -14.49
N GLY A 394 15.62 -30.87 -15.64
CA GLY A 394 15.83 -32.31 -15.87
C GLY A 394 14.70 -33.23 -15.37
N GLY A 395 13.62 -32.69 -14.80
CA GLY A 395 12.57 -33.47 -14.15
C GLY A 395 11.63 -34.29 -15.06
N THR A 396 11.72 -34.17 -16.39
CA THR A 396 10.73 -34.71 -17.34
C THR A 396 11.23 -35.80 -18.30
N GLY A 397 12.54 -36.14 -18.25
CA GLY A 397 13.18 -37.06 -19.20
C GLY A 397 13.23 -36.53 -20.65
N ALA A 398 14.07 -37.12 -21.51
CA ALA A 398 14.34 -36.58 -22.86
C ALA A 398 13.08 -36.47 -23.75
N ARG A 399 12.20 -37.48 -23.74
CA ARG A 399 10.94 -37.48 -24.51
C ARG A 399 9.94 -36.44 -23.98
N GLY A 400 9.83 -36.30 -22.65
CA GLY A 400 8.97 -35.30 -22.01
C GLY A 400 9.47 -33.88 -22.29
N ALA A 401 10.78 -33.66 -22.23
CA ALA A 401 11.41 -32.39 -22.59
C ALA A 401 11.07 -31.96 -24.03
N ILE A 402 11.20 -32.86 -25.01
CA ILE A 402 10.87 -32.57 -26.42
C ILE A 402 9.38 -32.23 -26.58
N GLY A 403 8.49 -33.02 -25.97
CA GLY A 403 7.04 -32.77 -26.03
C GLY A 403 6.65 -31.41 -25.43
N ASN A 404 7.25 -31.04 -24.30
CA ASN A 404 7.00 -29.76 -23.64
C ASN A 404 7.57 -28.57 -24.45
N LEU A 405 8.77 -28.71 -25.05
CA LEU A 405 9.35 -27.67 -25.93
C LEU A 405 8.50 -27.44 -27.19
N LEU A 406 8.00 -28.52 -27.81
CA LEU A 406 7.07 -28.43 -28.93
C LEU A 406 5.76 -27.77 -28.50
N GLY A 407 5.23 -28.10 -27.32
CA GLY A 407 4.04 -27.46 -26.75
C GLY A 407 4.22 -25.94 -26.55
N ILE A 408 5.38 -25.49 -26.08
CA ILE A 408 5.71 -24.05 -25.98
C ILE A 408 5.69 -23.40 -27.38
N LEU A 409 6.35 -24.01 -28.35
CA LEU A 409 6.47 -23.46 -29.72
C LEU A 409 5.10 -23.33 -30.40
N VAL A 410 4.26 -24.34 -30.23
CA VAL A 410 2.94 -24.43 -30.84
C VAL A 410 1.94 -23.44 -30.22
N THR A 411 2.12 -23.08 -28.95
CA THR A 411 1.20 -22.18 -28.23
C THR A 411 1.53 -20.69 -28.40
N LEU A 412 2.80 -20.35 -28.64
CA LEU A 412 3.29 -18.97 -28.74
C LEU A 412 2.62 -18.08 -29.81
N PRO A 413 2.29 -18.58 -31.02
CA PRO A 413 1.76 -17.75 -32.10
C PRO A 413 0.49 -16.98 -31.75
N ASN A 414 -0.45 -17.62 -31.03
CA ASN A 414 -1.70 -16.98 -30.58
C ASN A 414 -1.43 -15.81 -29.64
N HIS A 415 -0.44 -15.95 -28.76
CA HIS A 415 -0.04 -14.88 -27.84
C HIS A 415 0.60 -13.71 -28.56
N LEU A 416 1.51 -13.97 -29.51
CA LEU A 416 2.19 -12.93 -30.27
C LEU A 416 1.22 -12.12 -31.13
N GLU A 417 0.27 -12.76 -31.80
CA GLU A 417 -0.75 -12.05 -32.59
C GLU A 417 -1.66 -11.20 -31.71
N PHE A 418 -2.06 -11.69 -30.53
CA PHE A 418 -2.85 -10.90 -29.59
C PHE A 418 -2.11 -9.68 -29.06
N VAL A 419 -0.82 -9.81 -28.73
CA VAL A 419 0.01 -8.68 -28.30
C VAL A 419 0.16 -7.66 -29.43
N LYS A 420 0.38 -8.10 -30.68
CA LYS A 420 0.41 -7.22 -31.85
C LYS A 420 -0.91 -6.49 -32.04
N PHE A 421 -2.04 -7.20 -31.90
CA PHE A 421 -3.39 -6.62 -31.98
C PHE A 421 -3.61 -5.51 -30.93
N LEU A 422 -3.25 -5.77 -29.67
CA LEU A 422 -3.33 -4.76 -28.61
C LEU A 422 -2.35 -3.60 -28.83
N TRP A 423 -1.15 -3.87 -29.34
CA TRP A 423 -0.15 -2.83 -29.64
C TRP A 423 -0.57 -1.90 -30.78
N ALA A 424 -1.31 -2.43 -31.76
CA ALA A 424 -1.94 -1.66 -32.83
C ALA A 424 -3.16 -0.83 -32.36
N GLY A 425 -3.54 -0.92 -31.08
CA GLY A 425 -4.62 -0.13 -30.50
C GLY A 425 -6.02 -0.63 -30.87
N GLY A 426 -6.17 -1.92 -31.20
CA GLY A 426 -7.45 -2.53 -31.57
C GLY A 426 -8.10 -1.96 -32.82
N ARG A 427 -7.46 -0.99 -33.49
CA ARG A 427 -7.89 -0.40 -34.76
C ARG A 427 -7.13 -1.08 -35.88
N ARG A 428 -7.86 -1.54 -36.90
CA ARG A 428 -7.38 -2.32 -38.04
C ARG A 428 -6.04 -1.79 -38.58
N ARG A 429 -4.96 -2.50 -38.27
CA ARG A 429 -3.72 -2.55 -39.07
C ARG A 429 -2.93 -3.84 -38.83
N ALA A 430 -3.63 -4.96 -38.65
CA ALA A 430 -3.06 -6.30 -38.82
C ALA A 430 -3.73 -6.97 -40.05
N GLY A 431 -3.77 -6.23 -41.16
CA GLY A 431 -4.18 -6.71 -42.48
C GLY A 431 -3.01 -7.37 -43.21
N GLY A 432 -2.30 -8.28 -42.54
CA GLY A 432 -1.51 -9.29 -43.24
C GLY A 432 -2.37 -10.53 -43.39
N LEU A 433 -2.28 -11.23 -44.53
CA LEU A 433 -3.00 -12.48 -44.81
C LEU A 433 -2.86 -13.56 -43.70
N GLY A 434 -1.91 -13.43 -42.78
CA GLY A 434 -1.62 -14.40 -41.72
C GLY A 434 -2.38 -14.26 -40.39
N SER A 435 -2.98 -13.12 -40.01
CA SER A 435 -3.53 -12.95 -38.65
C SER A 435 -4.77 -13.81 -38.38
N ALA A 436 -5.71 -13.86 -39.33
CA ALA A 436 -6.88 -14.72 -39.25
C ALA A 436 -6.52 -16.21 -39.37
N GLN A 437 -5.51 -16.54 -40.17
CA GLN A 437 -5.02 -17.91 -40.34
C GLN A 437 -4.34 -18.42 -39.06
N VAL A 438 -3.52 -17.59 -38.40
CA VAL A 438 -2.88 -17.93 -37.12
C VAL A 438 -3.91 -18.12 -36.02
N LEU A 439 -4.98 -17.32 -35.98
CA LEU A 439 -6.05 -17.50 -34.98
C LEU A 439 -6.84 -18.80 -35.18
N VAL A 440 -7.19 -19.12 -36.43
CA VAL A 440 -7.99 -20.30 -36.79
C VAL A 440 -7.18 -21.59 -36.65
N VAL A 441 -5.89 -21.57 -37.01
CA VAL A 441 -5.00 -22.75 -36.94
C VAL A 441 -4.37 -22.89 -35.55
N GLY A 442 -4.03 -21.79 -34.89
CA GLY A 442 -3.35 -21.80 -33.58
C GLY A 442 -4.27 -22.21 -32.42
N THR A 443 -5.57 -21.93 -32.48
CA THR A 443 -6.52 -22.29 -31.41
C THR A 443 -6.66 -23.81 -31.19
N PRO A 444 -6.90 -24.66 -32.23
CA PRO A 444 -6.92 -26.11 -32.05
C PRO A 444 -5.55 -26.67 -31.65
N LEU A 445 -4.47 -26.04 -32.12
CA LEU A 445 -3.10 -26.40 -31.74
C LEU A 445 -2.81 -26.19 -30.24
N ASN A 446 -3.39 -25.15 -29.63
CA ASN A 446 -3.36 -24.99 -28.17
C ASN A 446 -4.07 -26.15 -27.44
N LEU A 447 -5.18 -26.67 -27.99
CA LEU A 447 -5.88 -27.81 -27.40
C LEU A 447 -5.01 -29.08 -27.43
N VAL A 448 -4.28 -29.30 -28.53
CA VAL A 448 -3.29 -30.39 -28.64
C VAL A 448 -2.19 -30.23 -27.58
N ALA A 449 -1.69 -29.02 -27.38
CA ALA A 449 -0.68 -28.76 -26.35
C ALA A 449 -1.19 -29.07 -24.93
N ILE A 450 -2.47 -28.81 -24.61
CA ILE A 450 -3.07 -29.18 -23.31
C ILE A 450 -3.04 -30.69 -23.08
N LEU A 451 -3.37 -31.46 -24.12
CA LEU A 451 -3.52 -32.92 -24.03
C LEU A 451 -2.18 -33.66 -24.04
N VAL A 452 -1.18 -33.13 -24.75
CA VAL A 452 0.12 -33.81 -24.98
C VAL A 452 1.16 -33.46 -23.92
N THR A 453 1.09 -32.27 -23.32
CA THR A 453 2.13 -31.78 -22.41
C THR A 453 1.89 -32.21 -20.97
N THR A 454 2.99 -32.39 -20.24
CA THR A 454 2.97 -32.86 -18.85
C THR A 454 3.20 -31.74 -17.84
N LEU A 455 3.64 -30.56 -18.29
CA LEU A 455 3.90 -29.39 -17.43
C LEU A 455 2.68 -28.47 -17.34
N ASP A 456 2.31 -28.11 -16.11
CA ASP A 456 1.20 -27.20 -15.84
C ASP A 456 1.46 -25.80 -16.42
N SER A 457 2.71 -25.34 -16.45
CA SER A 457 3.12 -24.07 -17.08
C SER A 457 2.75 -24.01 -18.57
N VAL A 458 2.92 -25.13 -19.30
CA VAL A 458 2.60 -25.22 -20.73
C VAL A 458 1.09 -25.33 -20.95
N ARG A 459 0.38 -26.04 -20.07
CA ARG A 459 -1.09 -26.11 -20.10
C ARG A 459 -1.73 -24.75 -19.81
N ALA A 460 -1.22 -24.03 -18.80
CA ALA A 460 -1.64 -22.67 -18.48
C ALA A 460 -1.39 -21.73 -19.66
N GLN A 461 -0.25 -21.87 -20.35
CA GLN A 461 0.07 -21.09 -21.55
C GLN A 461 -0.91 -21.37 -22.70
N ALA A 462 -1.27 -22.63 -22.92
CA ALA A 462 -2.24 -23.01 -23.95
C ALA A 462 -3.65 -22.46 -23.65
N LEU A 463 -4.11 -22.56 -22.40
CA LEU A 463 -5.40 -22.01 -21.96
C LEU A 463 -5.45 -20.48 -22.12
N ALA A 464 -4.40 -19.78 -21.69
CA ALA A 464 -4.29 -18.33 -21.88
C ALA A 464 -4.30 -17.96 -23.37
N GLY A 465 -3.65 -18.75 -24.23
CA GLY A 465 -3.63 -18.53 -25.67
C GLY A 465 -5.01 -18.68 -26.31
N ILE A 466 -5.82 -19.66 -25.87
CA ILE A 466 -7.22 -19.83 -26.32
C ILE A 466 -8.07 -18.62 -25.87
N ALA A 467 -7.91 -18.18 -24.63
CA ALA A 467 -8.62 -17.01 -24.11
C ALA A 467 -8.27 -15.74 -24.90
N PHE A 468 -6.98 -15.49 -25.15
CA PHE A 468 -6.51 -14.36 -25.96
C PHE A 468 -7.04 -14.40 -27.40
N ALA A 469 -7.00 -15.57 -28.03
CA ALA A 469 -7.55 -15.75 -29.37
C ALA A 469 -9.06 -15.45 -29.43
N THR A 470 -9.79 -15.91 -28.41
CA THR A 470 -11.25 -15.68 -28.27
C THR A 470 -11.55 -14.19 -28.10
N VAL A 471 -10.85 -13.51 -27.19
CA VAL A 471 -11.01 -12.07 -26.95
C VAL A 471 -10.67 -11.26 -28.21
N GLN A 472 -9.59 -11.63 -28.91
CA GLN A 472 -9.23 -11.00 -30.18
C GLN A 472 -10.33 -11.15 -31.23
N TYR A 473 -10.83 -12.38 -31.42
CA TYR A 473 -11.88 -12.68 -32.40
C TYR A 473 -13.14 -11.83 -32.17
N PHE A 474 -13.62 -11.76 -30.93
CA PHE A 474 -14.79 -10.94 -30.59
C PHE A 474 -14.50 -9.44 -30.69
N GLY A 475 -13.30 -8.99 -30.29
CA GLY A 475 -12.87 -7.60 -30.44
C GLY A 475 -12.87 -7.14 -31.90
N GLU A 476 -12.29 -7.93 -32.79
CA GLU A 476 -12.26 -7.65 -34.22
C GLU A 476 -13.68 -7.64 -34.82
N ARG A 477 -14.53 -8.61 -34.46
CA ARG A 477 -15.93 -8.69 -34.93
C ARG A 477 -16.76 -7.48 -34.49
N GLY A 478 -16.56 -7.01 -33.26
CA GLY A 478 -17.21 -5.82 -32.72
C GLY A 478 -16.84 -4.55 -33.49
N VAL A 479 -15.56 -4.39 -33.85
CA VAL A 479 -15.09 -3.27 -34.69
C VAL A 479 -15.66 -3.36 -36.11
N ARG A 480 -15.74 -4.57 -36.70
CA ARG A 480 -16.37 -4.75 -38.02
C ARG A 480 -17.84 -4.32 -38.02
N ARG A 481 -18.61 -4.69 -36.99
CA ARG A 481 -20.03 -4.30 -36.87
C ARG A 481 -20.22 -2.80 -36.70
N LYS A 482 -19.40 -2.13 -35.88
CA LYS A 482 -19.47 -0.67 -35.72
C LYS A 482 -19.07 0.09 -36.99
N GLY A 483 -18.09 -0.43 -37.75
CA GLY A 483 -17.70 0.16 -39.04
C GLY A 483 -18.77 0.07 -40.14
N MET A 484 -19.65 -0.94 -40.07
CA MET A 484 -20.78 -1.09 -41.00
C MET A 484 -22.01 -0.25 -40.63
N MET A 485 -22.06 0.35 -39.43
CA MET A 485 -23.15 1.24 -39.00
C MET A 485 -22.85 2.73 -39.21
N VAL A 486 -21.66 3.07 -39.73
CA VAL A 486 -21.20 4.44 -40.00
C VAL A 486 -21.09 4.70 -41.51
N LEU A 487 -21.28 3.66 -42.34
CA LEU A 487 -21.58 3.73 -43.76
C LEU A 487 -23.09 3.58 -43.93
#